data_AF-A0A2D8XH92-F1
#
_entry.id   AF-A0A2D8XH92-F1
#
_cell.length_a   1.000
_cell.length_b   1.000
_cell.length_c   1.000
_cell.angle_alpha   90.00
_cell.angle_beta   90.00
_cell.angle_gamma   90.00
#
_symmetry.space_group_name_H-M   'P 1'
#
loop_
_entity.id
_entity.type
_entity.pdbx_description
1 polymer ?
#
loop_
_entity_poly.entity_id
_entity_poly.type
_entity_poly.pdbx_seq_one_letter_code
_entity_poly.pdbx_strand_id
1 'polypeptide(L)'
;MDVRGAKPRELADWLWDADARPLTDADKAPGSPTMREARTGFAGVLHKTDAFLEAHPFGTVPAAFSPDGKVGIFESNSIARAVARLSKNNHPIYGRDVFEASRIDSFLDVSLVFARDTQKYLLMLAGKSISQDLYYATEKAVETYMTGIENALERRAYLVGDAISLADVCFAAEMVEFALSHYNRSVLEDAGLVPLFDDSLKDRFPRTMAHLSRCLEHPAFAPDLGAHYAQILAQVDTGNLRA
;
A
#
# COMPACT_ATOMS: atom_id res chain seq x y z
N MET A 1 -15.28 -8.34 -11.20
CA MET A 1 -14.94 -7.58 -9.98
C MET A 1 -15.06 -6.13 -10.36
N ASP A 2 -15.88 -5.36 -9.64
CA ASP A 2 -16.00 -3.92 -9.86
C ASP A 2 -15.05 -3.24 -8.88
N VAL A 3 -14.14 -2.40 -9.39
CA VAL A 3 -13.17 -1.66 -8.58
C VAL A 3 -13.50 -0.19 -8.73
N ARG A 4 -13.82 0.44 -7.60
CA ARG A 4 -14.14 1.87 -7.54
C ARG A 4 -13.15 2.57 -6.66
N GLY A 5 -12.70 3.73 -7.11
CA GLY A 5 -11.74 4.53 -6.40
C GLY A 5 -11.62 5.92 -6.99
N ALA A 6 -11.04 6.80 -6.20
CA ALA A 6 -10.72 8.16 -6.58
C ALA A 6 -9.27 8.44 -6.20
N LYS A 7 -8.68 9.49 -6.79
CA LYS A 7 -7.36 9.95 -6.31
C LYS A 7 -7.47 10.44 -4.87
N PRO A 8 -6.39 10.44 -4.06
CA PRO A 8 -6.43 10.88 -2.67
C PRO A 8 -7.17 12.22 -2.45
N ARG A 9 -6.88 13.23 -3.28
CA ARG A 9 -7.51 14.56 -3.27
C ARG A 9 -9.02 14.58 -3.60
N GLU A 10 -9.54 13.52 -4.21
CA GLU A 10 -10.94 13.38 -4.63
C GLU A 10 -11.73 12.53 -3.62
N LEU A 11 -11.10 11.90 -2.62
CA LEU A 11 -11.79 11.00 -1.68
C LEU A 11 -12.89 11.71 -0.85
N ALA A 12 -12.72 13.02 -0.60
CA ALA A 12 -13.71 13.84 0.08
C ALA A 12 -14.95 14.13 -0.78
N ASP A 13 -14.84 13.99 -2.10
CA ASP A 13 -15.93 14.20 -3.06
C ASP A 13 -16.74 12.92 -3.33
N TRP A 14 -16.52 11.86 -2.54
CA TRP A 14 -17.18 10.56 -2.70
C TRP A 14 -18.01 10.17 -1.48
N LEU A 15 -19.15 9.53 -1.76
CA LEU A 15 -19.93 8.77 -0.79
C LEU A 15 -19.38 7.35 -0.72
N TRP A 16 -18.88 6.96 0.46
CA TRP A 16 -18.38 5.62 0.73
C TRP A 16 -19.50 4.72 1.25
N ASP A 17 -19.80 3.70 0.45
CA ASP A 17 -20.75 2.63 0.70
C ASP A 17 -20.40 1.41 -0.19
N ALA A 18 -21.18 0.33 -0.11
CA ALA A 18 -21.10 -0.80 -1.04
C ALA A 18 -21.21 -0.35 -2.51
N ASP A 19 -22.03 0.66 -2.77
CA ASP A 19 -22.16 1.33 -4.07
C ASP A 19 -21.43 2.68 -4.05
N ALA A 20 -20.11 2.68 -3.76
CA ALA A 20 -19.32 3.90 -3.69
C ALA A 20 -19.44 4.74 -4.97
N ARG A 21 -19.69 6.05 -4.81
CA ARG A 21 -19.96 6.97 -5.94
C ARG A 21 -19.57 8.42 -5.59
N PRO A 22 -19.38 9.31 -6.58
CA PRO A 22 -19.28 10.74 -6.32
C PRO A 22 -20.49 11.30 -5.57
N LEU A 23 -20.27 12.33 -4.76
CA LEU A 23 -21.32 13.04 -4.03
C LEU A 23 -22.25 13.79 -4.98
N THR A 24 -23.55 13.71 -4.70
CA THR A 24 -24.57 14.59 -5.28
C THR A 24 -24.64 15.92 -4.54
N ASP A 25 -25.34 16.91 -5.10
CA ASP A 25 -25.59 18.19 -4.41
C ASP A 25 -26.34 18.01 -3.08
N ALA A 26 -27.19 16.98 -2.99
CA ALA A 26 -27.91 16.64 -1.76
C ALA A 26 -26.96 16.07 -0.69
N ASP A 27 -25.99 15.23 -1.08
CA ASP A 27 -25.02 14.65 -0.14
C ASP A 27 -24.12 15.73 0.49
N LYS A 28 -23.86 16.82 -0.24
CA LYS A 28 -23.05 17.98 0.16
C LYS A 28 -23.79 18.98 1.05
N ALA A 29 -25.09 18.80 1.28
CA ALA A 29 -25.88 19.70 2.12
C ALA A 29 -25.33 19.72 3.57
N PRO A 30 -25.29 20.90 4.23
CA PRO A 30 -24.86 20.99 5.62
C PRO A 30 -25.68 20.07 6.54
N GLY A 31 -25.01 19.31 7.41
CA GLY A 31 -25.67 18.38 8.33
C GLY A 31 -26.08 17.06 7.67
N SER A 32 -25.55 16.74 6.49
CA SER A 32 -25.77 15.45 5.84
C SER A 32 -25.43 14.29 6.80
N PRO A 33 -26.31 13.27 6.92
CA PRO A 33 -26.14 12.18 7.89
C PRO A 33 -24.94 11.30 7.60
N THR A 34 -24.29 11.46 6.44
CA THR A 34 -23.09 10.72 6.03
C THR A 34 -21.80 11.44 6.37
N MET A 35 -21.84 12.71 6.80
CA MET A 35 -20.63 13.46 7.14
C MET A 35 -19.91 12.85 8.35
N ARG A 36 -18.63 12.55 8.20
CA ARG A 36 -17.74 12.04 9.25
C ARG A 36 -16.46 12.85 9.24
N GLU A 37 -16.01 13.28 10.42
CA GLU A 37 -14.67 13.86 10.56
C GLU A 37 -13.62 12.75 10.36
N ALA A 38 -12.66 13.00 9.48
CA ALA A 38 -11.57 12.09 9.24
C ALA A 38 -10.63 12.05 10.46
N ARG A 39 -10.24 10.84 10.89
CA ARG A 39 -9.43 10.63 12.10
C ARG A 39 -8.00 10.17 11.80
N THR A 40 -7.72 9.68 10.59
CA THR A 40 -6.45 9.02 10.25
C THR A 40 -6.12 9.24 8.77
N GLY A 41 -4.85 9.51 8.47
CA GLY A 41 -4.34 9.76 7.12
C GLY A 41 -4.63 11.17 6.63
N PHE A 42 -5.85 11.41 6.14
CA PHE A 42 -6.27 12.67 5.54
C PHE A 42 -7.08 13.52 6.52
N ALA A 43 -6.84 14.83 6.55
CA ALA A 43 -7.64 15.78 7.33
C ALA A 43 -8.87 16.21 6.52
N GLY A 44 -10.02 16.40 7.19
CA GLY A 44 -11.23 16.95 6.56
C GLY A 44 -12.48 16.14 6.86
N VAL A 45 -13.55 16.45 6.11
CA VAL A 45 -14.82 15.74 6.19
C VAL A 45 -14.88 14.72 5.06
N LEU A 46 -15.22 13.48 5.41
CA LEU A 46 -15.53 12.41 4.46
C LEU A 46 -17.01 12.05 4.57
N HIS A 47 -17.58 11.52 3.50
CA HIS A 47 -18.98 11.09 3.47
C HIS A 47 -19.08 9.58 3.48
N LYS A 48 -19.57 8.99 4.58
CA LYS A 48 -19.69 7.53 4.80
C LYS A 48 -21.07 7.22 5.34
N THR A 49 -21.75 6.21 4.80
CA THR A 49 -23.04 5.77 5.33
C THR A 49 -22.88 5.00 6.64
N ASP A 50 -23.94 4.91 7.45
CA ASP A 50 -23.91 4.06 8.66
C ASP A 50 -23.75 2.58 8.30
N ALA A 51 -24.36 2.14 7.20
CA ALA A 51 -24.18 0.78 6.67
C ALA A 51 -22.72 0.50 6.30
N PHE A 52 -22.02 1.47 5.71
CA PHE A 52 -20.59 1.35 5.44
C PHE A 52 -19.79 1.15 6.74
N LEU A 53 -20.08 1.94 7.78
CA LEU A 53 -19.39 1.85 9.07
C LEU A 53 -19.74 0.57 9.85
N GLU A 54 -20.95 0.07 9.70
CA GLU A 54 -21.37 -1.23 10.25
C GLU A 54 -20.59 -2.37 9.58
N ALA A 55 -20.45 -2.34 8.26
CA ALA A 55 -19.68 -3.33 7.51
C ALA A 55 -18.15 -3.17 7.69
N HIS A 56 -17.68 -1.94 7.90
CA HIS A 56 -16.26 -1.57 8.03
C HIS A 56 -16.05 -0.76 9.31
N PRO A 57 -15.86 -1.41 10.47
CA PRO A 57 -15.80 -0.75 11.78
C PRO A 57 -14.68 0.30 11.92
N PHE A 58 -13.59 0.14 11.17
CA PHE A 58 -12.48 1.09 11.13
C PHE A 58 -12.72 2.26 10.17
N GLY A 59 -13.72 2.14 9.29
CA GLY A 59 -14.10 3.17 8.34
C GLY A 59 -13.01 3.56 7.35
N THR A 60 -11.99 2.73 7.16
CA THR A 60 -10.86 3.00 6.26
C THR A 60 -11.12 2.43 4.86
N VAL A 61 -10.38 2.96 3.89
CA VAL A 61 -10.23 2.36 2.55
C VAL A 61 -8.77 1.91 2.39
N PRO A 62 -8.47 0.86 1.61
CA PRO A 62 -9.39 0.09 0.77
C PRO A 62 -10.40 -0.73 1.57
N ALA A 63 -11.58 -0.92 0.97
CA ALA A 63 -12.71 -1.67 1.52
C ALA A 63 -13.27 -2.55 0.41
N ALA A 64 -13.61 -3.81 0.73
CA ALA A 64 -14.23 -4.73 -0.21
C ALA A 64 -15.51 -5.31 0.39
N PHE A 65 -16.44 -5.67 -0.47
CA PHE A 65 -17.69 -6.30 -0.06
C PHE A 65 -17.83 -7.69 -0.69
N SER A 66 -18.55 -8.58 0.00
CA SER A 66 -19.09 -9.79 -0.63
C SER A 66 -19.98 -9.44 -1.83
N PRO A 67 -20.23 -10.37 -2.76
CA PRO A 67 -21.05 -10.09 -3.95
C PRO A 67 -22.47 -9.58 -3.64
N ASP A 68 -23.01 -9.88 -2.46
CA ASP A 68 -24.33 -9.43 -2.01
C ASP A 68 -24.28 -8.13 -1.16
N GLY A 69 -23.10 -7.53 -0.98
CA GLY A 69 -22.91 -6.28 -0.25
C GLY A 69 -22.97 -6.39 1.27
N LYS A 70 -23.18 -7.58 1.84
CA LYS A 70 -23.47 -7.75 3.28
C LYS A 70 -22.25 -7.93 4.17
N VAL A 71 -21.17 -8.48 3.63
CA VAL A 71 -19.94 -8.73 4.38
C VAL A 71 -18.89 -7.73 3.93
N GLY A 72 -18.49 -6.82 4.83
CA GLY A 72 -17.34 -5.95 4.64
C GLY A 72 -16.03 -6.68 4.93
N ILE A 73 -15.01 -6.43 4.10
CA ILE A 73 -13.64 -6.91 4.26
C ILE A 73 -12.74 -5.68 4.22
N PHE A 74 -12.08 -5.41 5.33
CA PHE A 74 -11.11 -4.32 5.52
C PHE A 74 -9.69 -4.87 5.66
N GLU A 75 -8.69 -3.98 5.60
CA GLU A 75 -7.25 -4.27 5.45
C GLU A 75 -6.87 -4.83 4.07
N SER A 76 -5.91 -4.19 3.42
CA SER A 76 -5.41 -4.56 2.09
C SER A 76 -5.00 -6.03 2.01
N ASN A 77 -4.25 -6.52 3.00
CA ASN A 77 -3.81 -7.92 3.07
C ASN A 77 -4.98 -8.90 3.19
N SER A 78 -6.04 -8.57 3.94
CA SER A 78 -7.23 -9.42 4.06
C SER A 78 -8.04 -9.43 2.77
N ILE A 79 -8.19 -8.28 2.11
CA ILE A 79 -8.83 -8.15 0.80
C ILE A 79 -8.05 -8.99 -0.23
N ALA A 80 -6.72 -8.86 -0.27
CA ALA A 80 -5.85 -9.61 -1.18
C ALA A 80 -6.01 -11.13 -1.00
N ARG A 81 -6.08 -11.63 0.25
CA ARG A 81 -6.38 -13.03 0.55
C ARG A 81 -7.77 -13.44 0.07
N ALA A 82 -8.79 -12.59 0.24
CA ALA A 82 -10.14 -12.88 -0.25
C ALA A 82 -10.16 -13.01 -1.79
N VAL A 83 -9.49 -12.10 -2.51
CA VAL A 83 -9.35 -12.19 -3.97
C VAL A 83 -8.66 -13.49 -4.39
N ALA A 84 -7.55 -13.83 -3.73
CA ALA A 84 -6.82 -15.06 -4.03
C ALA A 84 -7.66 -16.32 -3.80
N ARG A 85 -8.47 -16.35 -2.73
CA ARG A 85 -9.40 -17.46 -2.38
C ARG A 85 -10.63 -17.54 -3.27
N LEU A 86 -10.97 -16.48 -4.00
CA LEU A 86 -12.05 -16.51 -4.99
C LEU A 86 -11.58 -17.05 -6.36
N SER A 87 -10.27 -17.17 -6.57
CA SER A 87 -9.72 -17.70 -7.82
C SER A 87 -10.13 -19.15 -8.04
N LYS A 88 -10.66 -19.46 -9.23
CA LYS A 88 -11.12 -20.81 -9.62
C LYS A 88 -9.96 -21.75 -10.00
N ASN A 89 -8.72 -21.27 -10.01
CA ASN A 89 -7.55 -21.99 -10.53
C ASN A 89 -6.76 -22.79 -9.46
N ASN A 90 -7.41 -23.37 -8.44
CA ASN A 90 -6.73 -24.15 -7.38
C ASN A 90 -5.57 -23.40 -6.69
N HIS A 91 -5.80 -22.12 -6.37
CA HIS A 91 -5.01 -21.24 -5.48
C HIS A 91 -3.46 -21.27 -5.53
N PRO A 92 -2.77 -21.25 -6.69
CA PRO A 92 -1.30 -21.18 -6.69
C PRO A 92 -0.78 -19.90 -6.02
N ILE A 93 -1.49 -18.77 -6.15
CA ILE A 93 -1.02 -17.49 -5.60
C ILE A 93 -1.13 -17.39 -4.08
N TYR A 94 -1.93 -18.23 -3.41
CA TYR A 94 -2.05 -18.25 -1.94
C TYR A 94 -1.48 -19.54 -1.32
N GLY A 95 -0.62 -20.24 -2.06
CA GLY A 95 0.06 -21.45 -1.61
C GLY A 95 -0.71 -22.73 -1.93
N ARG A 96 0.03 -23.81 -2.17
CA ARG A 96 -0.51 -25.11 -2.56
C ARG A 96 -1.02 -25.93 -1.39
N ASP A 97 -0.53 -25.64 -0.20
CA ASP A 97 -0.91 -26.28 1.06
C ASP A 97 -0.92 -25.28 2.21
N VAL A 98 -1.29 -25.75 3.40
CA VAL A 98 -1.36 -24.93 4.62
C VAL A 98 -0.01 -24.34 5.04
N PHE A 99 1.10 -24.98 4.67
CA PHE A 99 2.44 -24.50 5.02
C PHE A 99 2.89 -23.38 4.10
N GLU A 100 2.65 -23.50 2.79
CA GLU A 100 2.90 -22.41 1.85
C GLU A 100 1.99 -21.22 2.12
N ALA A 101 0.71 -21.45 2.41
CA ALA A 101 -0.21 -20.39 2.80
C ALA A 101 0.27 -19.67 4.08
N SER A 102 0.69 -20.43 5.10
CA SER A 102 1.23 -19.86 6.34
C SER A 102 2.55 -19.11 6.14
N ARG A 103 3.39 -19.58 5.21
CA ARG A 103 4.63 -18.89 4.83
C ARG A 103 4.33 -17.58 4.10
N ILE A 104 3.33 -17.57 3.22
CA ILE A 104 2.83 -16.34 2.57
C ILE A 104 2.29 -15.38 3.63
N ASP A 105 1.48 -15.86 4.57
CA ASP A 105 0.95 -15.03 5.66
C ASP A 105 2.07 -14.40 6.49
N SER A 106 3.15 -15.14 6.75
CA SER A 106 4.32 -14.61 7.44
C SER A 106 4.95 -13.41 6.72
N PHE A 107 5.02 -13.45 5.38
CA PHE A 107 5.50 -12.31 4.58
C PHE A 107 4.53 -11.14 4.63
N LEU A 108 3.22 -11.38 4.48
CA LEU A 108 2.19 -10.33 4.59
C LEU A 108 2.25 -9.63 5.96
N ASP A 109 2.50 -10.39 7.04
CA ASP A 109 2.55 -9.85 8.39
C ASP A 109 3.81 -8.98 8.62
N VAL A 110 4.98 -9.40 8.13
CA VAL A 110 6.19 -8.55 8.22
C VAL A 110 6.10 -7.34 7.29
N SER A 111 5.44 -7.47 6.13
CA SER A 111 5.14 -6.36 5.23
C SER A 111 4.19 -5.35 5.88
N LEU A 112 3.17 -5.79 6.65
CA LEU A 112 2.30 -4.91 7.40
C LEU A 112 3.07 -4.08 8.45
N VAL A 113 4.03 -4.69 9.14
CA VAL A 113 4.89 -3.97 10.10
C VAL A 113 5.75 -2.94 9.38
N PHE A 114 6.35 -3.32 8.25
CA PHE A 114 7.12 -2.40 7.41
C PHE A 114 6.27 -1.22 6.92
N ALA A 115 5.10 -1.50 6.36
CA ALA A 115 4.13 -0.51 5.88
C ALA A 115 3.76 0.50 6.96
N ARG A 116 3.43 0.03 8.17
CA ARG A 116 3.10 0.90 9.30
C ARG A 116 4.24 1.85 9.66
N ASP A 117 5.47 1.35 9.65
CA ASP A 117 6.63 2.13 10.07
C ASP A 117 7.05 3.13 8.97
N THR A 118 6.99 2.76 7.70
CA THR A 118 7.27 3.65 6.57
C THR A 118 6.14 4.65 6.30
N GLN A 119 4.87 4.31 6.57
CA GLN A 119 3.75 5.23 6.35
C GLN A 119 3.87 6.50 7.20
N LYS A 120 4.33 6.39 8.45
CA LYS A 120 4.59 7.56 9.31
C LYS A 120 5.65 8.47 8.69
N TYR A 121 6.72 7.87 8.18
CA TYR A 121 7.78 8.59 7.48
C TYR A 121 7.27 9.29 6.22
N LEU A 122 6.51 8.60 5.37
CA LEU A 122 5.92 9.16 4.16
C LEU A 122 4.98 10.34 4.47
N LEU A 123 4.12 10.22 5.49
CA LEU A 123 3.22 11.29 5.92
C LEU A 123 3.96 12.52 6.43
N MET A 124 5.02 12.33 7.22
CA MET A 124 5.84 13.43 7.73
C MET A 124 6.57 14.15 6.58
N LEU A 125 7.15 13.39 5.65
CA LEU A 125 7.77 13.96 4.44
C LEU A 125 6.77 14.74 3.58
N ALA A 126 5.55 14.21 3.39
CA ALA A 126 4.47 14.92 2.69
C ALA A 126 4.09 16.23 3.40
N GLY A 127 4.08 16.20 4.74
CA GLY A 127 3.94 17.38 5.61
C GLY A 127 5.17 18.29 5.68
N LYS A 128 6.20 18.05 4.85
CA LYS A 128 7.44 18.84 4.77
C LYS A 128 8.20 18.94 6.09
N SER A 129 8.18 17.87 6.89
CA SER A 129 8.91 17.80 8.14
C SER A 129 9.43 16.39 8.43
N ILE A 130 10.55 16.28 9.13
CA ILE A 130 11.09 14.99 9.56
C ILE A 130 11.91 15.18 10.83
N SER A 131 11.76 14.28 11.80
CA SER A 131 12.62 14.22 12.98
C SER A 131 13.69 13.15 12.80
N GLN A 132 14.84 13.35 13.45
CA GLN A 132 15.92 12.35 13.44
C GLN A 132 15.47 11.02 14.02
N ASP A 133 14.68 11.03 15.10
CA ASP A 133 14.16 9.81 15.72
C ASP A 133 13.29 8.99 14.75
N LEU A 134 12.39 9.65 14.02
CA LEU A 134 11.55 8.96 13.03
C LEU A 134 12.39 8.46 11.85
N TYR A 135 13.36 9.26 11.39
CA TYR A 135 14.28 8.85 10.33
C TYR A 135 15.03 7.57 10.70
N TYR A 136 15.73 7.54 11.84
CA TYR A 136 16.53 6.37 12.23
C TYR A 136 15.66 5.15 12.58
N ALA A 137 14.45 5.36 13.12
CA ALA A 137 13.49 4.27 13.30
C ALA A 137 13.07 3.65 11.95
N THR A 138 12.84 4.50 10.94
CA THR A 138 12.48 4.07 9.59
C THR A 138 13.64 3.38 8.90
N GLU A 139 14.86 3.91 9.01
CA GLU A 139 16.08 3.30 8.48
C GLU A 139 16.25 1.87 9.02
N LYS A 140 16.06 1.67 10.33
CA LYS A 140 16.11 0.35 10.94
C LYS A 140 15.01 -0.60 10.42
N ALA A 141 13.80 -0.08 10.19
CA ALA A 141 12.70 -0.86 9.63
C ALA A 141 13.01 -1.31 8.19
N VAL A 142 13.54 -0.40 7.36
CA VAL A 142 14.01 -0.70 5.99
C VAL A 142 15.11 -1.74 6.02
N GLU A 143 16.15 -1.57 6.84
CA GLU A 143 17.25 -2.52 6.95
C GLU A 143 16.75 -3.93 7.34
N THR A 144 15.87 -4.00 8.33
CA THR A 144 15.31 -5.27 8.82
C THR A 144 14.48 -5.98 7.74
N TYR A 145 13.57 -5.24 7.10
CA TYR A 145 12.69 -5.79 6.07
C TYR A 145 13.48 -6.24 4.84
N MET A 146 14.34 -5.37 4.31
CA MET A 146 15.15 -5.65 3.13
C MET A 146 16.13 -6.81 3.36
N THR A 147 16.75 -6.91 4.55
CA THR A 147 17.58 -8.07 4.91
C THR A 147 16.78 -9.37 4.90
N GLY A 148 15.56 -9.36 5.44
CA GLY A 148 14.67 -10.52 5.44
C GLY A 148 14.33 -11.00 4.02
N ILE A 149 13.98 -10.06 3.14
CA ILE A 149 13.68 -10.34 1.73
C ILE A 149 14.93 -10.82 0.98
N GLU A 150 16.07 -10.16 1.17
CA GLU A 150 17.35 -10.49 0.53
C GLU A 150 17.81 -11.91 0.85
N ASN A 151 17.60 -12.34 2.11
CA ASN A 151 17.87 -13.71 2.56
C ASN A 151 16.87 -14.71 2.00
N ALA A 152 15.59 -14.36 1.93
CA ALA A 152 14.56 -15.23 1.34
C ALA A 152 14.84 -15.54 -0.13
N LEU A 153 15.44 -14.58 -0.85
CA LEU A 153 15.74 -14.66 -2.28
C LEU A 153 17.11 -15.29 -2.61
N GLU A 154 17.94 -15.65 -1.62
CA GLU A 154 19.29 -16.20 -1.86
C GLU A 154 19.29 -17.39 -2.83
N ARG A 155 18.27 -18.25 -2.74
CA ARG A 155 18.14 -19.47 -3.55
C ARG A 155 16.76 -19.63 -4.17
N ARG A 156 16.00 -18.53 -4.29
CA ARG A 156 14.62 -18.55 -4.78
C ARG A 156 14.38 -17.44 -5.78
N ALA A 157 13.57 -17.73 -6.80
CA ALA A 157 13.14 -16.73 -7.78
C ALA A 157 11.99 -15.85 -7.25
N TYR A 158 11.19 -16.40 -6.33
CA TYR A 158 9.99 -15.85 -5.69
C TYR A 158 10.07 -16.04 -4.17
N LEU A 159 9.31 -15.25 -3.40
CA LEU A 159 9.36 -15.31 -1.93
C LEU A 159 8.84 -16.63 -1.36
N VAL A 160 7.79 -17.19 -1.98
CA VAL A 160 7.20 -18.49 -1.62
C VAL A 160 6.88 -19.28 -2.88
N GLY A 161 7.12 -20.59 -2.85
CA GLY A 161 6.84 -21.47 -3.99
C GLY A 161 7.82 -21.29 -5.16
N ASP A 162 7.32 -21.56 -6.35
CA ASP A 162 8.02 -21.59 -7.65
C ASP A 162 7.42 -20.64 -8.70
N ALA A 163 6.43 -19.84 -8.31
CA ALA A 163 5.76 -18.83 -9.14
C ALA A 163 5.35 -17.62 -8.29
N ILE A 164 4.83 -16.55 -8.93
CA ILE A 164 4.28 -15.39 -8.22
C ILE A 164 3.21 -15.83 -7.21
N SER A 165 3.40 -15.40 -5.96
CA SER A 165 2.49 -15.58 -4.84
C SER A 165 2.01 -14.23 -4.30
N LEU A 166 1.08 -14.26 -3.35
CA LEU A 166 0.58 -13.07 -2.68
C LEU A 166 1.69 -12.37 -1.87
N ALA A 167 2.72 -13.10 -1.46
CA ALA A 167 3.91 -12.52 -0.83
C ALA A 167 4.64 -11.59 -1.80
N ASP A 168 4.83 -12.01 -3.07
CA ASP A 168 5.50 -11.19 -4.09
C ASP A 168 4.64 -9.97 -4.47
N VAL A 169 3.31 -10.15 -4.54
CA VAL A 169 2.35 -9.05 -4.77
C VAL A 169 2.42 -8.00 -3.67
N CYS A 170 2.35 -8.43 -2.41
CA CYS A 170 2.42 -7.56 -1.25
C CYS A 170 3.78 -6.84 -1.20
N PHE A 171 4.89 -7.58 -1.32
CA PHE A 171 6.23 -7.00 -1.37
C PHE A 171 6.36 -5.91 -2.44
N ALA A 172 5.92 -6.16 -3.68
CA ALA A 172 6.02 -5.17 -4.74
C ALA A 172 5.19 -3.92 -4.43
N ALA A 173 3.97 -4.08 -3.92
CA ALA A 173 3.12 -2.95 -3.53
C ALA A 173 3.79 -2.09 -2.44
N GLU A 174 4.32 -2.71 -1.39
CA GLU A 174 4.99 -2.00 -0.30
C GLU A 174 6.24 -1.25 -0.76
N MET A 175 7.03 -1.84 -1.67
CA MET A 175 8.23 -1.19 -2.19
C MET A 175 7.88 0.01 -3.09
N VAL A 176 6.81 -0.07 -3.88
CA VAL A 176 6.35 1.07 -4.69
C VAL A 176 5.75 2.17 -3.83
N GLU A 177 5.01 1.81 -2.77
CA GLU A 177 4.54 2.79 -1.79
C GLU A 177 5.72 3.47 -1.07
N PHE A 178 6.73 2.72 -0.64
CA PHE A 178 7.92 3.30 -0.02
C PHE A 178 8.71 4.21 -0.98
N ALA A 179 8.70 3.90 -2.28
CA ALA A 179 9.31 4.74 -3.31
C ALA A 179 8.69 6.14 -3.42
N LEU A 180 7.45 6.34 -2.92
CA LEU A 180 6.82 7.66 -2.86
C LEU A 180 7.63 8.69 -2.06
N SER A 181 8.53 8.25 -1.17
CA SER A 181 9.51 9.12 -0.50
C SER A 181 10.38 9.91 -1.48
N HIS A 182 10.51 9.44 -2.73
CA HIS A 182 11.20 10.12 -3.83
C HIS A 182 10.67 11.54 -4.09
N TYR A 183 9.36 11.80 -3.92
CA TYR A 183 8.76 13.11 -4.21
C TYR A 183 9.08 14.21 -3.19
N ASN A 184 9.76 13.88 -2.08
CA ASN A 184 10.06 14.80 -1.00
C ASN A 184 11.52 14.67 -0.53
N ARG A 185 12.44 14.31 -1.43
CA ARG A 185 13.85 14.10 -1.08
C ARG A 185 14.50 15.36 -0.52
N SER A 186 14.13 16.53 -1.03
CA SER A 186 14.62 17.82 -0.52
C SER A 186 14.36 18.03 0.97
N VAL A 187 13.28 17.46 1.53
CA VAL A 187 12.96 17.55 2.97
C VAL A 187 14.04 16.86 3.81
N LEU A 188 14.64 15.79 3.29
CA LEU A 188 15.75 15.10 3.95
C LEU A 188 17.04 15.89 3.81
N GLU A 189 17.31 16.43 2.62
CA GLU A 189 18.51 17.23 2.34
C GLU A 189 18.56 18.49 3.23
N ASP A 190 17.44 19.21 3.34
CA ASP A 190 17.29 20.38 4.22
C ASP A 190 17.52 20.03 5.69
N ALA A 191 17.24 18.78 6.09
CA ALA A 191 17.48 18.25 7.44
C ALA A 191 18.89 17.64 7.62
N GLY A 192 19.74 17.66 6.59
CA GLY A 192 21.07 17.03 6.61
C GLY A 192 21.04 15.49 6.62
N LEU A 193 19.97 14.90 6.10
CA LEU A 193 19.74 13.45 6.01
C LEU A 193 19.78 12.99 4.55
N VAL A 194 19.93 11.68 4.33
CA VAL A 194 19.96 11.09 2.98
C VAL A 194 18.66 10.32 2.68
N PRO A 195 18.25 10.18 1.41
CA PRO A 195 17.10 9.34 1.05
C PRO A 195 17.29 7.88 1.45
N LEU A 196 16.29 7.29 2.11
CA LEU A 196 16.28 5.86 2.44
C LEU A 196 15.86 4.98 1.24
N PHE A 197 15.24 5.58 0.23
CA PHE A 197 14.94 4.95 -1.06
C PHE A 197 15.78 5.62 -2.15
N ASP A 198 16.96 5.05 -2.43
CA ASP A 198 17.89 5.53 -3.45
C ASP A 198 18.61 4.39 -4.17
N ASP A 199 19.55 4.72 -5.05
CA ASP A 199 20.30 3.73 -5.82
C ASP A 199 21.20 2.84 -4.96
N SER A 200 21.56 3.25 -3.74
CA SER A 200 22.38 2.44 -2.82
C SER A 200 21.68 1.13 -2.42
N LEU A 201 20.34 1.08 -2.50
CA LEU A 201 19.58 -0.14 -2.23
C LEU A 201 19.96 -1.28 -3.20
N LYS A 202 20.37 -0.97 -4.44
CA LYS A 202 20.80 -1.99 -5.41
C LYS A 202 22.12 -2.63 -5.01
N ASP A 203 23.01 -1.86 -4.39
CA ASP A 203 24.31 -2.36 -3.92
C ASP A 203 24.17 -3.15 -2.60
N ARG A 204 23.29 -2.68 -1.70
CA ARG A 204 23.05 -3.29 -0.38
C ARG A 204 22.16 -4.54 -0.46
N PHE A 205 21.14 -4.51 -1.31
CA PHE A 205 20.12 -5.56 -1.43
C PHE A 205 19.88 -5.95 -2.90
N PRO A 206 20.91 -6.47 -3.59
CA PRO A 206 20.86 -6.71 -5.03
C PRO A 206 19.78 -7.72 -5.43
N ARG A 207 19.54 -8.79 -4.65
CA ARG A 207 18.51 -9.78 -4.99
C ARG A 207 17.11 -9.20 -4.81
N THR A 208 16.91 -8.43 -3.76
CA THR A 208 15.65 -7.75 -3.43
C THR A 208 15.28 -6.76 -4.53
N MET A 209 16.21 -5.88 -4.91
CA MET A 209 15.97 -4.89 -5.96
C MET A 209 15.82 -5.54 -7.35
N ALA A 210 16.57 -6.61 -7.63
CA ALA A 210 16.37 -7.39 -8.86
C ALA A 210 15.00 -8.09 -8.88
N HIS A 211 14.52 -8.59 -7.74
CA HIS A 211 13.19 -9.18 -7.63
C HIS A 211 12.09 -8.14 -7.81
N LEU A 212 12.24 -6.95 -7.22
CA LEU A 212 11.33 -5.83 -7.47
C LEU A 212 11.24 -5.51 -8.96
N SER A 213 12.37 -5.39 -9.68
CA SER A 213 12.38 -5.17 -11.13
C SER A 213 11.60 -6.24 -11.88
N ARG A 214 11.86 -7.53 -11.58
CA ARG A 214 11.14 -8.66 -12.21
C ARG A 214 9.64 -8.61 -11.94
N CYS A 215 9.23 -8.24 -10.71
CA CYS A 215 7.82 -8.09 -10.38
C CYS A 215 7.20 -6.94 -11.20
N LEU A 216 7.84 -5.77 -11.27
CA LEU A 216 7.32 -4.60 -11.98
C LEU A 216 7.30 -4.78 -13.51
N GLU A 217 8.16 -5.62 -14.07
CA GLU A 217 8.17 -6.01 -15.49
C GLU A 217 7.15 -7.11 -15.81
N HIS A 218 6.63 -7.82 -14.80
CA HIS A 218 5.70 -8.92 -15.01
C HIS A 218 4.39 -8.41 -15.64
N PRO A 219 3.79 -9.10 -16.63
CA PRO A 219 2.61 -8.62 -17.35
C PRO A 219 1.39 -8.27 -16.47
N ALA A 220 1.28 -8.91 -15.30
CA ALA A 220 0.20 -8.63 -14.34
C ALA A 220 0.43 -7.38 -13.46
N PHE A 221 1.65 -6.83 -13.44
CA PHE A 221 2.03 -5.68 -12.61
C PHE A 221 2.37 -4.47 -13.47
N ALA A 222 3.03 -4.68 -14.61
CA ALA A 222 3.56 -3.62 -15.47
C ALA A 222 2.53 -2.55 -15.88
N PRO A 223 1.28 -2.90 -16.26
CA PRO A 223 0.29 -1.89 -16.68
C PRO A 223 -0.08 -0.90 -15.57
N ASP A 224 -0.07 -1.35 -14.32
CA ASP A 224 -0.53 -0.58 -13.16
C ASP A 224 0.64 -0.19 -12.27
N LEU A 225 1.17 -1.15 -11.50
CA LEU A 225 2.20 -0.92 -10.49
C LEU A 225 3.55 -0.53 -11.12
N GLY A 226 3.94 -1.18 -12.22
CA GLY A 226 5.18 -0.85 -12.93
C GLY A 226 5.14 0.55 -13.56
N ALA A 227 4.03 0.90 -14.22
CA ALA A 227 3.81 2.23 -14.75
C ALA A 227 3.82 3.31 -13.65
N HIS A 228 3.19 3.04 -12.51
CA HIS A 228 3.19 3.98 -11.39
C HIS A 228 4.59 4.17 -10.79
N TYR A 229 5.35 3.09 -10.59
CA TYR A 229 6.72 3.17 -10.11
C TYR A 229 7.62 4.00 -11.04
N ALA A 230 7.48 3.82 -12.36
CA ALA A 230 8.21 4.63 -13.34
C ALA A 230 7.85 6.13 -13.26
N GLN A 231 6.57 6.45 -13.01
CA GLN A 231 6.13 7.84 -12.79
C GLN A 231 6.75 8.45 -11.52
N ILE A 232 6.84 7.67 -10.45
CA ILE A 232 7.48 8.11 -9.20
C ILE A 232 8.93 8.53 -9.46
N LEU A 233 9.70 7.67 -10.13
CA LEU A 233 11.12 7.92 -10.38
C LEU A 233 11.40 8.98 -11.43
N ALA A 234 10.46 9.24 -12.35
CA ALA A 234 10.61 10.27 -13.37
C ALA A 234 10.37 11.69 -12.81
N GLN A 235 9.76 11.80 -11.64
CA GLN A 235 9.41 13.09 -11.07
C GLN A 235 10.60 13.70 -10.35
N VAL A 236 11.18 14.73 -10.96
CA VAL A 236 12.13 15.63 -10.29
C VAL A 236 11.36 16.40 -9.22
N ASP A 237 12.00 16.63 -8.07
CA ASP A 237 11.42 17.15 -6.83
C ASP A 237 10.51 18.39 -7.02
N THR A 238 9.25 18.17 -7.39
CA THR A 238 8.22 19.21 -7.51
C THR A 238 7.26 19.12 -6.35
N GLY A 239 7.75 18.88 -5.13
CA GLY A 239 7.05 19.17 -3.87
C GLY A 239 5.60 18.68 -3.69
N ASN A 240 5.12 17.70 -4.46
CA ASN A 240 3.68 17.44 -4.65
C ASN A 240 3.20 16.09 -4.12
N LEU A 241 3.85 15.55 -3.08
CA LEU A 241 3.12 14.78 -2.09
C LEU A 241 2.57 15.77 -1.07
N ARG A 242 1.51 16.48 -1.41
CA ARG A 242 0.68 17.15 -0.40
C ARG A 242 -0.48 16.23 -0.09
N ALA A 243 -0.59 15.87 1.18
CA ALA A 243 -1.67 15.09 1.74
C ALA A 243 -3.04 15.62 1.30
#